data_AF-A0A931DQJ5-F1
#
_entry.id   AF-A0A931DQJ5-F1
#
_cell.length_a   1.000
_cell.length_b   1.000
_cell.length_c   1.000
_cell.angle_alpha   90.00
_cell.angle_beta   90.00
_cell.angle_gamma   90.00
#
_symmetry.space_group_name_H-M   'P 1'
#
loop_
_entity.id
_entity.type
_entity.pdbx_description
1 polymer ?
#
loop_
_entity_poly.entity_id
_entity_poly.type
_entity_poly.pdbx_seq_one_letter_code
_entity_poly.pdbx_strand_id
1 'polypeptide(L)'
;MPNDTAPPDGGLRGPDTAPPGEVLARAVEQAVNEALGESLDAHMAKLKSPRPGPRWRDRTLELLQLPGVREHVRETVREYVHQAQEKPGLHPTDPLARGYVWAVALAGGPSVLEDLLAVVRHAGWVTRLCWDPAVANAAIGALGAIDRPETLEALRGLEKELNYPGARKQIESALRAAAERRGITPGQLVERGVPAHGLAPDGSLTRQVGRYQAVLAIEDPRTVRLTFTGDDGHRPLRTVPAALKDGHADEVKELKALAKEVRGTLADERARVEGLLTAGRDWPYAEWCRHYRDHPITGVVTRGLIWEFEGRDGVWRAATPAEEALVTVDGNALTRPDAGARVRLWHPIRATAPQVGAWRAFVTENEMVQPFKQAFREIYLLTPAEEETGVYSNRFAAHIVRYGQLYALFKERGWQSNHLGRHSDGFDGRARGLFAEGEWRACFFHEPAEEDFTYTPEHAATDQVRFERRNGRRWAEVPLAEVPAVVFSEAMRDVDLFVAVTSIAADPEWADRGEHRHLAYWRETTFGELTASAEVRRDALARILPRTRIAGRCSLEGRYLVVRGDLRTYRIHLGSANILMEPDDSYLCVVASRKKGPGKVFLPFEDERLALILSKAFLLAADSAITDETILRQIKGSR
;
A
#
# COMPACT_ATOMS: atom_id res chain seq x y z
N MET A 1 -75.86 -20.00 68.87
CA MET A 1 -74.52 -19.57 69.33
C MET A 1 -73.76 -20.80 69.78
N PRO A 2 -72.50 -21.03 69.39
CA PRO A 2 -71.70 -20.48 68.27
C PRO A 2 -71.23 -21.60 67.31
N ASN A 3 -70.98 -21.39 66.01
CA ASN A 3 -69.94 -20.61 65.32
C ASN A 3 -68.51 -21.15 65.53
N ASP A 4 -67.93 -21.79 64.51
CA ASP A 4 -66.55 -21.58 64.06
C ASP A 4 -66.23 -22.39 62.79
N THR A 5 -66.14 -21.66 61.68
CA THR A 5 -65.57 -22.10 60.40
C THR A 5 -64.37 -21.20 60.11
N ALA A 6 -63.16 -21.75 60.14
CA ALA A 6 -61.93 -21.08 59.72
C ALA A 6 -61.49 -21.59 58.33
N PRO A 7 -61.20 -20.71 57.35
CA PRO A 7 -60.64 -21.06 56.04
C PRO A 7 -59.10 -20.86 56.01
N PRO A 8 -58.39 -21.21 54.91
CA PRO A 8 -56.95 -21.45 54.91
C PRO A 8 -56.12 -20.18 54.77
N ASP A 9 -54.89 -20.26 55.30
CA ASP A 9 -53.89 -19.20 55.39
C ASP A 9 -53.31 -18.86 54.00
N GLY A 10 -53.85 -17.84 53.36
CA GLY A 10 -53.34 -17.24 52.13
C GLY A 10 -52.40 -16.07 52.45
N GLY A 11 -51.12 -16.36 52.66
CA GLY A 11 -50.08 -15.35 52.83
C GLY A 11 -49.80 -14.60 51.54
N LEU A 12 -50.44 -13.44 51.35
CA LEU A 12 -50.05 -12.43 50.37
C LEU A 12 -48.69 -11.84 50.79
N ARG A 13 -47.62 -12.18 50.05
CA ARG A 13 -46.39 -11.39 50.05
C ARG A 13 -46.70 -10.00 49.50
N GLY A 14 -46.71 -8.99 50.36
CA GLY A 14 -46.69 -7.59 49.94
C GLY A 14 -45.42 -7.29 49.13
N PRO A 15 -45.44 -6.30 48.22
CA PRO A 15 -44.28 -5.93 47.45
C PRO A 15 -43.16 -5.49 48.39
N ASP A 16 -41.97 -6.05 48.15
CA ASP A 16 -40.70 -5.69 48.76
C ASP A 16 -40.45 -4.19 48.47
N THR A 17 -40.94 -3.34 49.36
CA THR A 17 -40.77 -1.89 49.26
C THR A 17 -39.45 -1.58 49.90
N ALA A 18 -38.46 -1.26 49.06
CA ALA A 18 -37.16 -0.79 49.53
C ALA A 18 -37.36 0.27 50.63
N PRO A 19 -36.58 0.24 51.72
CA PRO A 19 -36.76 1.15 52.85
C PRO A 19 -36.80 2.61 52.35
N PRO A 20 -37.64 3.49 52.93
CA PRO A 20 -37.85 4.85 52.44
C PRO A 20 -36.56 5.66 52.22
N GLY A 21 -35.51 5.37 53.01
CA GLY A 21 -34.18 5.96 52.85
C GLY A 21 -33.43 5.51 51.58
N GLU A 22 -33.58 4.26 51.14
CA GLU A 22 -33.00 3.77 49.87
C GLU A 22 -33.77 4.30 48.66
N VAL A 23 -35.10 4.42 48.77
CA VAL A 23 -35.93 5.02 47.71
C VAL A 23 -35.59 6.50 47.56
N LEU A 24 -35.43 7.23 48.67
CA LEU A 24 -35.02 8.63 48.66
C LEU A 24 -33.57 8.79 48.18
N ALA A 25 -32.64 7.93 48.60
CA ALA A 25 -31.25 7.96 48.12
C ALA A 25 -31.17 7.72 46.61
N ARG A 26 -31.91 6.73 46.08
CA ARG A 26 -32.01 6.48 44.63
C ARG A 26 -32.67 7.63 43.87
N ALA A 27 -33.73 8.23 44.42
CA ALA A 27 -34.39 9.37 43.80
C ALA A 27 -33.51 10.63 43.81
N VAL A 28 -32.74 10.86 44.88
CA VAL A 28 -31.76 11.95 44.96
C VAL A 28 -30.59 11.70 44.01
N GLU A 29 -30.06 10.48 43.96
CA GLU A 29 -29.01 10.10 43.02
C GLU A 29 -29.47 10.24 41.56
N GLN A 30 -30.70 9.81 41.26
CA GLN A 30 -31.30 9.99 39.93
C GLN A 30 -31.50 11.47 39.60
N ALA A 31 -32.05 12.28 40.49
CA ALA A 31 -32.24 13.72 40.27
C ALA A 31 -30.91 14.47 40.14
N VAL A 32 -29.88 14.07 40.88
CA VAL A 32 -28.53 14.62 40.77
C VAL A 32 -27.90 14.22 39.44
N ASN A 33 -28.08 12.97 38.98
CA ASN A 33 -27.61 12.50 37.68
C ASN A 33 -28.33 13.20 36.52
N GLU A 34 -29.64 13.43 36.63
CA GLU A 34 -30.44 14.17 35.65
C GLU A 34 -29.98 15.65 35.58
N ALA A 35 -29.81 16.31 36.74
CA ALA A 35 -29.31 17.69 36.80
C ALA A 35 -27.85 17.83 36.33
N LEU A 36 -26.99 16.84 36.62
CA LEU A 36 -25.63 16.76 36.09
C LEU A 36 -25.63 16.55 34.58
N GLY A 37 -26.52 15.71 34.06
CA GLY A 37 -26.72 15.48 32.62
C GLY A 37 -27.14 16.76 31.88
N GLU A 38 -28.14 17.49 32.38
CA GLU A 38 -28.57 18.76 31.80
C GLU A 38 -27.46 19.82 31.81
N SER A 39 -26.67 19.87 32.90
CA SER A 39 -25.52 20.78 33.03
C SER A 39 -24.37 20.41 32.08
N LEU A 40 -24.13 19.11 31.91
CA LEU A 40 -23.11 18.55 31.02
C LEU A 40 -23.49 18.80 29.57
N ASP A 41 -24.73 18.52 29.17
CA ASP A 41 -25.26 18.78 27.83
C ASP A 41 -25.14 20.25 27.47
N ALA A 42 -25.53 21.15 28.38
CA ALA A 42 -25.40 22.58 28.19
C ALA A 42 -23.94 23.03 28.02
N HIS A 43 -22.97 22.34 28.65
CA HIS A 43 -21.54 22.60 28.45
C HIS A 43 -21.01 22.02 27.13
N MET A 44 -21.37 20.78 26.80
CA MET A 44 -20.97 20.10 25.57
C MET A 44 -21.46 20.87 24.33
N ALA A 45 -22.71 21.36 24.35
CA ALA A 45 -23.29 22.16 23.28
C ALA A 45 -22.59 23.53 23.06
N LYS A 46 -21.76 24.01 24.00
CA LYS A 46 -20.96 25.23 23.81
C LYS A 46 -19.80 25.04 22.82
N LEU A 47 -19.50 23.80 22.42
CA LEU A 47 -18.48 23.53 21.41
C LEU A 47 -18.96 23.89 20.00
N LYS A 48 -18.78 25.17 19.64
CA LYS A 48 -19.14 25.68 18.31
C LYS A 48 -18.08 25.41 17.23
N SER A 49 -16.81 25.23 17.62
CA SER A 49 -15.69 24.97 16.71
C SER A 49 -15.41 23.46 16.54
N PRO A 50 -14.82 23.03 15.41
CA PRO A 50 -14.46 21.62 15.19
C PRO A 50 -13.46 21.04 16.20
N ARG A 51 -12.66 21.90 16.83
CA ARG A 51 -11.70 21.55 17.88
C ARG A 51 -12.00 22.38 19.15
N PRO A 52 -11.84 21.82 20.35
CA PRO A 52 -12.11 22.55 21.57
C PRO A 52 -10.98 23.54 21.90
N GLY A 53 -11.35 24.76 22.28
CA GLY A 53 -10.41 25.76 22.80
C GLY A 53 -9.95 25.44 24.23
N PRO A 54 -8.90 26.11 24.74
CA PRO A 54 -8.34 25.84 26.07
C PRO A 54 -9.38 25.89 27.19
N ARG A 55 -10.17 26.99 27.26
CA ARG A 55 -11.22 27.16 28.29
C ARG A 55 -12.28 26.06 28.30
N TRP A 56 -12.64 25.55 27.12
CA TRP A 56 -13.60 24.45 27.03
C TRP A 56 -12.99 23.16 27.58
N ARG A 57 -11.72 22.88 27.22
CA ARG A 57 -10.98 21.70 27.69
C ARG A 57 -10.81 21.70 29.21
N ASP A 58 -10.38 22.82 29.78
CA ASP A 58 -10.16 22.97 31.22
C ASP A 58 -11.46 22.70 31.99
N ARG A 59 -12.56 23.30 31.55
CA ARG A 59 -13.87 23.07 32.16
C ARG A 59 -14.35 21.63 32.01
N THR A 60 -14.12 21.00 30.85
CA THR A 60 -14.46 19.57 30.66
C THR A 60 -13.63 18.69 31.59
N LEU A 61 -12.34 18.98 31.77
CA LEU A 61 -11.48 18.23 32.70
C LEU A 61 -11.93 18.36 34.15
N GLU A 62 -12.41 19.54 34.58
CA GLU A 62 -13.03 19.75 35.89
C GLU A 62 -14.28 18.88 36.07
N LEU A 63 -15.18 18.89 35.08
CA LEU A 63 -16.41 18.10 35.11
C LEU A 63 -16.13 16.59 35.15
N LEU A 64 -15.10 16.13 34.44
CA LEU A 64 -14.65 14.73 34.43
C LEU A 64 -14.03 14.26 35.76
N GLN A 65 -13.81 15.15 36.73
CA GLN A 65 -13.43 14.76 38.11
C GLN A 65 -14.63 14.43 38.98
N LEU A 66 -15.85 14.81 38.57
CA LEU A 66 -17.05 14.49 39.33
C LEU A 66 -17.34 12.98 39.23
N PRO A 67 -17.78 12.33 40.33
CA PRO A 67 -18.13 10.92 40.33
C PRO A 67 -19.15 10.58 39.24
N GLY A 68 -18.97 9.46 38.53
CA GLY A 68 -19.90 8.97 37.50
C GLY A 68 -19.80 9.67 36.14
N VAL A 69 -19.31 10.92 36.05
CA VAL A 69 -19.32 11.70 34.79
C VAL A 69 -18.48 11.06 33.68
N ARG A 70 -17.36 10.43 34.03
CA ARG A 70 -16.51 9.73 33.03
C ARG A 70 -17.24 8.56 32.37
N GLU A 71 -17.98 7.78 33.15
CA GLU A 71 -18.73 6.64 32.62
C GLU A 71 -19.93 7.13 31.84
N HIS A 72 -20.66 8.12 32.38
CA HIS A 72 -21.79 8.74 31.70
C HIS A 72 -21.40 9.28 30.31
N VAL A 73 -20.30 10.02 30.19
CA VAL A 73 -19.80 10.52 28.89
C VAL A 73 -19.55 9.40 27.89
N ARG A 74 -19.07 8.23 28.33
CA ARG A 74 -18.83 7.07 27.46
C ARG A 74 -20.12 6.37 27.09
N GLU A 75 -21.01 6.15 28.05
CA GLU A 75 -22.33 5.58 27.83
C GLU A 75 -23.12 6.41 26.82
N THR A 76 -23.11 7.74 26.94
CA THR A 76 -23.75 8.65 25.97
C THR A 76 -23.20 8.47 24.55
N VAL A 77 -21.88 8.31 24.39
CA VAL A 77 -21.28 8.08 23.05
C VAL A 77 -21.63 6.70 22.50
N ARG A 78 -21.65 5.67 23.34
CA ARG A 78 -22.07 4.31 22.93
C ARG A 78 -23.55 4.26 22.56
N GLU A 79 -24.38 4.96 23.32
CA GLU A 79 -25.81 5.08 23.04
C GLU A 79 -26.05 5.85 21.74
N TYR A 80 -25.32 6.95 21.51
CA TYR A 80 -25.34 7.65 20.22
C TYR A 80 -25.02 6.72 19.06
N VAL A 81 -23.97 5.89 19.20
CA VAL A 81 -23.59 4.89 18.19
C VAL A 81 -24.70 3.86 17.99
N HIS A 82 -25.28 3.32 19.07
CA HIS A 82 -26.37 2.35 19.00
C HIS A 82 -27.61 2.92 18.29
N GLN A 83 -28.03 4.13 18.67
CA GLN A 83 -29.15 4.82 18.02
C GLN A 83 -28.88 5.11 16.54
N ALA A 84 -27.63 5.44 16.19
CA ALA A 84 -27.20 5.62 14.80
C ALA A 84 -27.25 4.32 13.97
N GLN A 85 -27.07 3.16 14.60
CA GLN A 85 -27.24 1.86 13.94
C GLN A 85 -28.72 1.51 13.73
N GLU A 86 -29.58 1.78 14.71
CA GLU A 86 -31.00 1.39 14.66
C GLU A 86 -31.85 2.32 13.78
N LYS A 87 -31.58 3.64 13.78
CA LYS A 87 -32.38 4.65 13.06
C LYS A 87 -31.49 5.67 12.35
N PRO A 88 -31.05 5.37 11.11
CA PRO A 88 -30.27 6.32 10.32
C PRO A 88 -31.06 7.62 10.06
N GLY A 89 -30.52 8.77 10.50
CA GLY A 89 -31.03 10.10 10.16
C GLY A 89 -31.84 10.85 11.23
N LEU A 90 -31.96 10.32 12.44
CA LEU A 90 -32.64 10.99 13.57
C LEU A 90 -31.64 11.19 14.73
N HIS A 91 -30.86 12.27 14.71
CA HIS A 91 -29.77 12.48 15.68
C HIS A 91 -29.80 13.88 16.34
N PRO A 92 -29.24 14.03 17.56
CA PRO A 92 -29.13 15.32 18.26
C PRO A 92 -28.37 16.38 17.44
N THR A 93 -28.56 17.67 17.76
CA THR A 93 -27.87 18.77 17.06
C THR A 93 -26.32 18.62 17.09
N ASP A 94 -25.67 18.79 15.93
CA ASP A 94 -24.21 18.68 15.63
C ASP A 94 -23.26 19.16 16.77
N PRO A 95 -23.51 20.27 17.50
CA PRO A 95 -22.61 20.71 18.57
C PRO A 95 -22.50 19.75 19.77
N LEU A 96 -23.61 19.11 20.17
CA LEU A 96 -23.68 18.31 21.39
C LEU A 96 -22.86 17.02 21.26
N ALA A 97 -23.11 16.27 20.18
CA ALA A 97 -22.42 15.01 19.91
C ALA A 97 -20.89 15.20 19.76
N ARG A 98 -20.45 16.28 19.09
CA ARG A 98 -19.02 16.62 19.02
C ARG A 98 -18.42 16.90 20.39
N GLY A 99 -19.17 17.57 21.28
CA GLY A 99 -18.75 17.83 22.65
C GLY A 99 -18.45 16.54 23.40
N TYR A 100 -19.38 15.58 23.35
CA TYR A 100 -19.20 14.26 23.97
C TYR A 100 -18.03 13.47 23.39
N VAL A 101 -17.85 13.49 22.07
CA VAL A 101 -16.68 12.85 21.42
C VAL A 101 -15.35 13.40 21.94
N TRP A 102 -15.23 14.72 22.08
CA TRP A 102 -14.03 15.33 22.65
C TRP A 102 -13.90 15.05 24.15
N ALA A 103 -15.01 14.95 24.89
CA ALA A 103 -15.01 14.60 26.29
C ALA A 103 -14.53 13.15 26.52
N VAL A 104 -14.92 12.18 25.68
CA VAL A 104 -14.40 10.80 25.71
C VAL A 104 -12.88 10.78 25.57
N ALA A 105 -12.33 11.56 24.63
CA ALA A 105 -10.88 11.63 24.44
C ALA A 105 -10.15 12.27 25.64
N LEU A 106 -10.76 13.25 26.32
CA LEU A 106 -10.22 13.84 27.55
C LEU A 106 -10.38 12.92 28.77
N ALA A 107 -11.44 12.11 28.83
CA ALA A 107 -11.67 11.15 29.90
C ALA A 107 -10.57 10.07 29.95
N GLY A 108 -9.99 9.72 28.79
CA GLY A 108 -8.95 8.71 28.68
C GLY A 108 -9.44 7.32 29.10
N GLY A 109 -8.52 6.37 29.30
CA GLY A 109 -8.82 4.99 29.71
C GLY A 109 -8.77 3.95 28.59
N PRO A 110 -9.04 2.67 28.89
CA PRO A 110 -8.76 1.55 27.98
C PRO A 110 -9.70 1.49 26.77
N SER A 111 -10.98 1.84 26.91
CA SER A 111 -11.98 1.73 25.83
C SER A 111 -12.01 2.91 24.86
N VAL A 112 -11.32 4.02 25.15
CA VAL A 112 -11.43 5.28 24.37
C VAL A 112 -11.15 5.07 22.89
N LEU A 113 -10.19 4.20 22.56
CA LEU A 113 -9.88 3.87 21.18
C LEU A 113 -11.09 3.22 20.48
N GLU A 114 -11.70 2.22 21.11
CA GLU A 114 -12.85 1.49 20.58
C GLU A 114 -14.07 2.40 20.47
N ASP A 115 -14.33 3.21 21.50
CA ASP A 115 -15.46 4.15 21.54
C ASP A 115 -15.35 5.18 20.39
N LEU A 116 -14.16 5.76 20.15
CA LEU A 116 -13.94 6.71 19.05
C LEU A 116 -13.97 6.04 17.67
N LEU A 117 -13.43 4.83 17.53
CA LEU A 117 -13.48 4.07 16.28
C LEU A 117 -14.92 3.70 15.90
N ALA A 118 -15.74 3.35 16.89
CA ALA A 118 -17.16 3.10 16.69
C ALA A 118 -17.85 4.34 16.11
N VAL A 119 -17.63 5.53 16.69
CA VAL A 119 -18.19 6.79 16.16
C VAL A 119 -17.78 7.01 14.69
N VAL A 120 -16.50 6.85 14.35
CA VAL A 120 -16.03 7.05 12.97
C VAL A 120 -16.68 6.06 11.99
N ARG A 121 -16.76 4.77 12.36
CA ARG A 121 -17.30 3.72 11.48
C ARG A 121 -18.82 3.80 11.33
N HIS A 122 -19.52 4.24 12.37
CA HIS A 122 -20.98 4.38 12.34
C HIS A 122 -21.48 5.66 11.69
N ALA A 123 -20.64 6.69 11.52
CA ALA A 123 -21.00 7.92 10.80
C ALA A 123 -21.25 7.75 9.27
N GLY A 124 -21.46 6.52 8.78
CA GLY A 124 -22.12 6.27 7.49
C GLY A 124 -21.20 6.18 6.27
N TRP A 125 -20.14 5.38 6.32
CA TRP A 125 -19.31 5.15 5.12
C TRP A 125 -19.77 3.98 4.26
N VAL A 126 -20.65 3.13 4.78
CA VAL A 126 -21.06 1.84 4.18
C VAL A 126 -22.04 2.03 2.99
N THR A 127 -22.69 3.19 2.84
CA THR A 127 -23.72 3.44 1.79
C THR A 127 -23.52 4.72 0.97
N ARG A 128 -22.30 5.30 0.92
CA ARG A 128 -21.96 6.56 0.20
C ARG A 128 -22.68 7.83 0.68
N LEU A 129 -23.48 7.77 1.74
CA LEU A 129 -24.13 8.92 2.37
C LEU A 129 -23.60 9.07 3.79
N CYS A 130 -22.76 10.08 4.02
CA CYS A 130 -22.32 10.44 5.36
C CYS A 130 -23.46 11.17 6.08
N TRP A 131 -23.95 10.61 7.19
CA TRP A 131 -25.10 11.14 7.91
C TRP A 131 -24.69 12.27 8.87
N ASP A 132 -23.44 12.25 9.39
CA ASP A 132 -22.88 13.34 10.20
C ASP A 132 -21.35 13.48 10.01
N PRO A 133 -20.90 14.24 8.99
CA PRO A 133 -19.48 14.46 8.75
C PRO A 133 -18.78 15.19 9.90
N ALA A 134 -19.51 15.99 10.67
CA ALA A 134 -18.93 16.86 11.68
C ALA A 134 -18.55 16.08 12.95
N VAL A 135 -19.41 15.14 13.38
CA VAL A 135 -19.12 14.21 14.48
C VAL A 135 -18.02 13.22 14.11
N ALA A 136 -18.04 12.68 12.88
CA ALA A 136 -16.95 11.82 12.37
C ALA A 136 -15.60 12.54 12.38
N ASN A 137 -15.57 13.78 11.90
CA ASN A 137 -14.36 14.59 11.86
C ASN A 137 -13.86 14.99 13.26
N ALA A 138 -14.77 15.15 14.22
CA ALA A 138 -14.42 15.36 15.63
C ALA A 138 -13.76 14.10 16.20
N ALA A 139 -14.29 12.90 15.92
CA ALA A 139 -13.71 11.64 16.40
C ALA A 139 -12.32 11.37 15.79
N ILE A 140 -12.14 11.62 14.48
CA ILE A 140 -10.82 11.57 13.83
C ILE A 140 -9.85 12.57 14.47
N GLY A 141 -10.32 13.81 14.72
CA GLY A 141 -9.52 14.84 15.39
C GLY A 141 -9.15 14.46 16.83
N ALA A 142 -10.05 13.78 17.54
CA ALA A 142 -9.88 13.32 18.91
C ALA A 142 -8.87 12.16 18.99
N LEU A 143 -8.96 11.17 18.08
CA LEU A 143 -7.95 10.12 17.92
C LEU A 143 -6.56 10.72 17.69
N GLY A 144 -6.47 11.73 16.82
CA GLY A 144 -5.22 12.43 16.54
C GLY A 144 -4.76 13.37 17.64
N ALA A 145 -5.55 13.63 18.67
CA ALA A 145 -5.16 14.41 19.85
C ALA A 145 -4.63 13.53 20.98
N ILE A 146 -5.02 12.25 21.01
CA ILE A 146 -4.54 11.27 22.00
C ILE A 146 -3.11 10.86 21.64
N ASP A 147 -2.19 11.05 22.58
CA ASP A 147 -0.76 10.76 22.38
C ASP A 147 -0.43 9.29 22.69
N ARG A 148 -0.97 8.37 21.88
CA ARG A 148 -0.73 6.92 22.01
C ARG A 148 -0.33 6.30 20.67
N PRO A 149 0.52 5.26 20.63
CA PRO A 149 0.83 4.55 19.38
C PRO A 149 -0.43 3.96 18.73
N GLU A 150 -1.27 3.29 19.51
CA GLU A 150 -2.47 2.58 19.03
C GLU A 150 -3.47 3.50 18.31
N THR A 151 -3.61 4.76 18.73
CA THR A 151 -4.51 5.72 18.07
C THR A 151 -4.02 6.17 16.71
N LEU A 152 -2.70 6.17 16.50
CA LEU A 152 -2.09 6.47 15.20
C LEU A 152 -2.20 5.28 14.25
N GLU A 153 -2.06 4.06 14.77
CA GLU A 153 -2.33 2.85 13.99
C GLU A 153 -3.78 2.82 13.51
N ALA A 154 -4.71 3.16 14.40
CA ALA A 154 -6.13 3.26 14.08
C ALA A 154 -6.44 4.34 13.03
N LEU A 155 -5.83 5.52 13.11
CA LEU A 155 -5.98 6.56 12.09
C LEU A 155 -5.50 6.10 10.70
N ARG A 156 -4.41 5.32 10.64
CA ARG A 156 -3.92 4.73 9.38
C ARG A 156 -4.83 3.62 8.87
N GLY A 157 -5.40 2.80 9.75
CA GLY A 157 -6.44 1.84 9.38
C GLY A 157 -7.65 2.52 8.74
N LEU A 158 -8.12 3.59 9.35
CA LEU A 158 -9.24 4.41 8.85
C LEU A 158 -8.93 5.03 7.48
N GLU A 159 -7.70 5.44 7.19
CA GLU A 159 -7.34 6.01 5.87
C GLU A 159 -7.67 5.05 4.70
N LYS A 160 -7.54 3.74 4.94
CA LYS A 160 -7.86 2.69 3.96
C LYS A 160 -9.33 2.32 3.92
N GLU A 161 -9.98 2.30 5.08
CA GLU A 161 -11.41 1.99 5.21
C GLU A 161 -12.27 3.11 4.61
N LEU A 162 -11.84 4.37 4.75
CA LEU A 162 -12.62 5.55 4.38
C LEU A 162 -12.27 6.03 2.97
N ASN A 163 -13.28 6.06 2.09
CA ASN A 163 -13.16 6.55 0.70
C ASN A 163 -13.58 8.01 0.50
N TYR A 164 -14.07 8.68 1.53
CA TYR A 164 -14.56 10.05 1.43
C TYR A 164 -13.43 11.09 1.53
N PRO A 165 -13.32 12.02 0.57
CA PRO A 165 -12.23 13.01 0.55
C PRO A 165 -12.12 13.87 1.80
N GLY A 166 -13.24 14.28 2.41
CA GLY A 166 -13.22 15.11 3.61
C GLY A 166 -12.64 14.40 4.84
N ALA A 167 -12.95 13.12 5.00
CA ALA A 167 -12.44 12.29 6.10
C ALA A 167 -10.95 12.00 5.92
N ARG A 168 -10.51 11.68 4.69
CA ARG A 168 -9.09 11.53 4.38
C ARG A 168 -8.28 12.78 4.70
N LYS A 169 -8.78 13.96 4.30
CA LYS A 169 -8.16 15.24 4.63
C LYS A 169 -8.10 15.49 6.14
N GLN A 170 -9.13 15.06 6.87
CA GLN A 170 -9.15 15.19 8.33
C GLN A 170 -8.16 14.23 9.00
N ILE A 171 -8.02 13.00 8.51
CA ILE A 171 -7.01 12.03 8.97
C ILE A 171 -5.60 12.59 8.71
N GLU A 172 -5.33 13.11 7.53
CA GLU A 172 -4.05 13.76 7.20
C GLU A 172 -3.75 14.92 8.16
N SER A 173 -4.75 15.77 8.43
CA SER A 173 -4.66 16.89 9.39
C SER A 173 -4.40 16.41 10.81
N ALA A 174 -5.04 15.32 11.23
CA ALA A 174 -4.87 14.71 12.54
C ALA A 174 -3.45 14.12 12.72
N LEU A 175 -2.96 13.38 11.72
CA LEU A 175 -1.60 12.83 11.69
C LEU A 175 -0.55 13.95 11.68
N ARG A 176 -0.75 15.02 10.89
CA ARG A 176 0.14 16.18 10.88
C ARG A 176 0.24 16.84 12.25
N ALA A 177 -0.91 17.12 12.88
CA ALA A 177 -0.94 17.72 14.21
C ALA A 177 -0.29 16.81 15.27
N ALA A 178 -0.42 15.49 15.15
CA ALA A 178 0.25 14.54 16.04
C ALA A 178 1.77 14.53 15.84
N ALA A 179 2.24 14.63 14.60
CA ALA A 179 3.65 14.71 14.26
C ALA A 179 4.30 16.01 14.78
N GLU A 180 3.63 17.15 14.57
CA GLU A 180 4.07 18.47 15.04
C GLU A 180 4.28 18.51 16.55
N ARG A 181 3.36 17.92 17.34
CA ARG A 181 3.51 17.86 18.81
C ARG A 181 4.73 17.07 19.28
N ARG A 182 5.21 16.15 18.45
CA ARG A 182 6.37 15.29 18.74
C ARG A 182 7.66 15.80 18.10
N GLY A 183 7.62 16.95 17.41
CA GLY A 183 8.78 17.50 16.70
C GLY A 183 9.27 16.60 15.56
N ILE A 184 8.38 15.78 14.98
CA ILE A 184 8.70 14.88 13.87
C ILE A 184 7.82 15.17 12.66
N THR A 185 8.22 14.66 11.50
CA THR A 185 7.44 14.73 10.28
C THR A 185 6.30 13.71 10.26
N PRO A 186 5.21 13.93 9.50
CA PRO A 186 4.15 12.93 9.31
C PRO A 186 4.70 11.58 8.82
N GLY A 187 5.69 11.57 7.91
CA GLY A 187 6.32 10.33 7.47
C GLY A 187 7.09 9.59 8.58
N GLN A 188 7.75 10.31 9.50
CA GLN A 188 8.39 9.69 10.68
C GLN A 188 7.34 9.13 11.65
N LEU A 189 6.18 9.78 11.75
CA LEU A 189 5.07 9.27 12.55
C LEU A 189 4.54 7.94 12.02
N VAL A 190 4.43 7.81 10.69
CA VAL A 190 4.03 6.57 10.02
C VAL A 190 5.08 5.48 10.23
N GLU A 191 6.36 5.81 9.99
CA GLU A 191 7.50 4.91 10.20
C GLU A 191 7.57 4.33 11.62
N ARG A 192 7.38 5.18 12.64
CA ARG A 192 7.49 4.75 14.04
C ARG A 192 6.28 3.96 14.54
N GLY A 193 5.20 3.94 13.77
CA GLY A 193 3.95 3.29 14.15
C GLY A 193 3.70 1.96 13.46
N VAL A 194 4.65 1.40 12.69
CA VAL A 194 4.43 0.13 11.99
C VAL A 194 4.11 -0.98 13.01
N PRO A 195 3.00 -1.71 12.89
CA PRO A 195 2.66 -2.76 13.85
C PRO A 195 3.61 -3.95 13.75
N ALA A 196 4.07 -4.45 14.90
CA ALA A 196 4.93 -5.63 14.95
C ALA A 196 4.16 -6.97 14.89
N HIS A 197 2.84 -6.96 15.10
CA HIS A 197 1.96 -8.14 15.08
C HIS A 197 2.37 -9.27 16.04
N GLY A 198 3.15 -8.94 17.08
CA GLY A 198 3.72 -9.91 18.02
C GLY A 198 4.79 -10.83 17.41
N LEU A 199 5.30 -10.51 16.22
CA LEU A 199 6.43 -11.21 15.61
C LEU A 199 7.72 -10.95 16.40
N ALA A 200 8.55 -11.97 16.52
CA ALA A 200 9.92 -11.87 17.01
C ALA A 200 10.82 -11.13 16.00
N PRO A 201 12.02 -10.66 16.40
CA PRO A 201 12.91 -9.85 15.52
C PRO A 201 13.32 -10.53 14.21
N ASP A 202 13.28 -11.86 14.16
CA ASP A 202 13.52 -12.67 12.95
C ASP A 202 12.33 -12.65 11.96
N GLY A 203 11.22 -12.02 12.34
CA GLY A 203 9.98 -11.96 11.54
C GLY A 203 9.09 -13.19 11.70
N SER A 204 9.29 -14.00 12.75
CA SER A 204 8.50 -15.20 13.01
C SER A 204 7.63 -15.10 14.27
N LEU A 205 6.52 -15.83 14.29
CA LEU A 205 5.68 -16.06 15.46
C LEU A 205 5.36 -17.55 15.53
N THR A 206 5.58 -18.13 16.70
CA THR A 206 5.31 -19.53 16.98
C THR A 206 4.21 -19.64 18.03
N ARG A 207 3.18 -20.46 17.75
CA ARG A 207 2.09 -20.78 18.69
C ARG A 207 1.84 -22.28 18.72
N GLN A 208 1.60 -22.82 19.91
CA GLN A 208 1.11 -24.19 20.05
C GLN A 208 -0.40 -24.22 19.79
N VAL A 209 -0.86 -25.10 18.91
CA VAL A 209 -2.28 -25.34 18.59
C VAL A 209 -2.52 -26.85 18.62
N GLY A 210 -3.12 -27.34 19.70
CA GLY A 210 -3.22 -28.79 19.96
C GLY A 210 -1.84 -29.46 19.95
N ARG A 211 -1.69 -30.51 19.14
CA ARG A 211 -0.42 -31.26 18.93
C ARG A 211 0.49 -30.71 17.82
N TYR A 212 0.22 -29.48 17.36
CA TYR A 212 0.97 -28.85 16.28
C TYR A 212 1.56 -27.53 16.75
N GLN A 213 2.80 -27.29 16.34
CA GLN A 213 3.44 -25.99 16.41
C GLN A 213 3.13 -25.23 15.11
N ALA A 214 2.30 -24.19 15.21
CA ALA A 214 2.01 -23.28 14.12
C ALA A 214 3.07 -22.17 14.08
N VAL A 215 3.74 -22.02 12.94
CA VAL A 215 4.77 -20.99 12.71
C VAL A 215 4.29 -20.08 11.59
N LEU A 216 4.10 -18.80 11.92
CA LEU A 216 3.91 -17.72 10.97
C LEU A 216 5.25 -17.02 10.75
N ALA A 217 5.77 -16.98 9.53
CA ALA A 217 7.06 -16.35 9.25
C ALA A 217 7.03 -15.53 7.96
N ILE A 218 7.78 -14.43 7.95
CA ILE A 218 8.10 -13.66 6.75
C ILE A 218 9.36 -14.28 6.12
N GLU A 219 9.20 -15.08 5.06
CA GLU A 219 10.31 -15.80 4.43
C GLU A 219 11.20 -14.90 3.58
N ASP A 220 10.57 -13.94 2.91
CA ASP A 220 11.22 -12.95 2.05
C ASP A 220 10.37 -11.67 2.07
N PRO A 221 10.86 -10.55 1.50
CA PRO A 221 10.12 -9.28 1.55
C PRO A 221 8.74 -9.29 0.90
N ARG A 222 8.30 -10.38 0.26
CA ARG A 222 7.00 -10.56 -0.40
C ARG A 222 6.18 -11.72 0.16
N THR A 223 6.79 -12.67 0.87
CA THR A 223 6.15 -13.94 1.22
C THR A 223 5.97 -14.09 2.72
N VAL A 224 4.71 -14.12 3.16
CA VAL A 224 4.33 -14.52 4.52
C VAL A 224 3.72 -15.92 4.48
N ARG A 225 4.34 -16.86 5.20
CA ARG A 225 3.92 -18.26 5.25
C ARG A 225 3.46 -18.66 6.64
N LEU A 226 2.35 -19.39 6.69
CA LEU A 226 1.90 -20.11 7.87
C LEU A 226 2.14 -21.61 7.64
N THR A 227 2.89 -22.24 8.54
CA THR A 227 3.19 -23.67 8.51
C THR A 227 2.84 -24.34 9.82
N PHE A 228 2.59 -25.65 9.79
CA PHE A 228 2.25 -26.46 10.96
C PHE A 228 3.21 -27.65 11.04
N THR A 229 3.86 -27.83 12.18
CA THR A 229 4.75 -28.96 12.46
C THR A 229 4.14 -29.79 13.58
N GLY A 230 3.96 -31.10 13.39
CA GLY A 230 3.43 -31.98 14.43
C GLY A 230 4.51 -32.41 15.43
N ASP A 231 4.08 -33.04 16.53
CA ASP A 231 4.99 -33.60 17.55
C ASP A 231 5.95 -34.70 17.02
N ASP A 232 5.63 -35.28 15.85
CA ASP A 232 6.47 -36.25 15.14
C ASP A 232 7.71 -35.64 14.47
N GLY A 233 7.84 -34.31 14.48
CA GLY A 233 8.99 -33.58 13.92
C GLY A 233 9.10 -33.67 12.40
N HIS A 234 8.06 -34.16 11.71
CA HIS A 234 8.06 -34.26 10.26
C HIS A 234 7.99 -32.89 9.56
N ARG A 235 8.24 -32.89 8.25
CA ARG A 235 8.36 -31.68 7.41
C ARG A 235 7.16 -30.72 7.61
N PRO A 236 7.39 -29.40 7.75
CA PRO A 236 6.34 -28.43 7.99
C PRO A 236 5.23 -28.49 6.92
N LEU A 237 3.99 -28.62 7.37
CA LEU A 237 2.79 -28.64 6.54
C LEU A 237 2.36 -27.22 6.18
N ARG A 238 2.14 -26.95 4.90
CA ARG A 238 1.66 -25.63 4.40
C ARG A 238 0.15 -25.49 4.40
N THR A 239 -0.56 -26.60 4.58
CA THR A 239 -2.01 -26.65 4.70
C THR A 239 -2.38 -26.97 6.13
N VAL A 240 -3.51 -26.43 6.58
CA VAL A 240 -4.04 -26.74 7.90
C VAL A 240 -4.27 -28.25 8.01
N PRO A 241 -3.64 -28.94 8.99
CA PRO A 241 -3.89 -30.35 9.25
C PRO A 241 -5.38 -30.62 9.54
N ALA A 242 -5.90 -31.77 9.08
CA ALA A 242 -7.29 -32.14 9.34
C ALA A 242 -7.61 -32.19 10.84
N ALA A 243 -6.65 -32.67 11.65
CA ALA A 243 -6.77 -32.73 13.11
C ALA A 243 -6.93 -31.36 13.82
N LEU A 244 -6.62 -30.25 13.16
CA LEU A 244 -6.86 -28.91 13.71
C LEU A 244 -8.21 -28.30 13.30
N LYS A 245 -8.95 -28.96 12.39
CA LYS A 245 -10.28 -28.49 11.98
C LYS A 245 -11.34 -28.83 13.01
N ASP A 246 -11.11 -29.89 13.79
CA ASP A 246 -12.00 -30.34 14.84
C ASP A 246 -11.39 -29.95 16.20
N GLY A 247 -12.02 -29.04 16.94
CA GLY A 247 -11.59 -28.61 18.28
C GLY A 247 -10.64 -27.40 18.36
N HIS A 248 -9.97 -27.01 17.27
CA HIS A 248 -9.06 -25.84 17.23
C HIS A 248 -9.35 -24.87 16.06
N ALA A 249 -10.57 -24.90 15.52
CA ALA A 249 -10.94 -24.11 14.34
C ALA A 249 -10.81 -22.60 14.56
N ASP A 250 -11.14 -22.11 15.76
CA ASP A 250 -11.06 -20.68 16.11
C ASP A 250 -9.61 -20.20 16.20
N GLU A 251 -8.71 -20.94 16.86
CA GLU A 251 -7.28 -20.63 16.90
C GLU A 251 -6.66 -20.59 15.49
N VAL A 252 -7.04 -21.54 14.62
CA VAL A 252 -6.61 -21.56 13.22
C VAL A 252 -7.17 -20.36 12.46
N LYS A 253 -8.41 -19.94 12.73
CA LYS A 253 -9.05 -18.77 12.11
C LYS A 253 -8.32 -17.49 12.52
N GLU A 254 -7.98 -17.33 13.80
CA GLU A 254 -7.17 -16.23 14.30
C GLU A 254 -5.79 -16.17 13.66
N LEU A 255 -5.07 -17.31 13.58
CA LEU A 255 -3.77 -17.37 12.91
C LEU A 255 -3.84 -17.00 11.42
N LYS A 256 -4.92 -17.40 10.72
CA LYS A 256 -5.15 -17.00 9.33
C LYS A 256 -5.44 -15.52 9.19
N ALA A 257 -6.21 -14.94 10.12
CA ALA A 257 -6.48 -13.50 10.17
C ALA A 257 -5.19 -12.72 10.41
N LEU A 258 -4.40 -13.11 11.40
CA LEU A 258 -3.08 -12.52 11.67
C LEU A 258 -2.14 -12.64 10.47
N ALA A 259 -2.09 -13.80 9.82
CA ALA A 259 -1.30 -13.96 8.60
C ALA A 259 -1.76 -13.04 7.45
N LYS A 260 -3.05 -12.70 7.38
CA LYS A 260 -3.57 -11.73 6.41
C LYS A 260 -3.19 -10.30 6.78
N GLU A 261 -3.25 -9.94 8.06
CA GLU A 261 -2.83 -8.64 8.58
C GLU A 261 -1.33 -8.39 8.35
N VAL A 262 -0.48 -9.36 8.70
CA VAL A 262 0.97 -9.29 8.46
C VAL A 262 1.28 -9.12 6.97
N ARG A 263 0.57 -9.83 6.07
CA ARG A 263 0.72 -9.63 4.61
C ARG A 263 0.33 -8.22 4.19
N GLY A 264 -0.76 -7.69 4.72
CA GLY A 264 -1.19 -6.31 4.47
C GLY A 264 -0.11 -5.32 4.88
N THR A 265 0.36 -5.40 6.12
CA THR A 265 1.41 -4.52 6.66
C THR A 265 2.72 -4.66 5.87
N LEU A 266 3.15 -5.86 5.50
CA LEU A 266 4.34 -6.06 4.67
C LEU A 266 4.19 -5.39 3.30
N ALA A 267 3.02 -5.51 2.66
CA ALA A 267 2.75 -4.87 1.37
C ALA A 267 2.77 -3.33 1.47
N ASP A 268 2.15 -2.78 2.52
CA ASP A 268 2.18 -1.34 2.76
C ASP A 268 3.60 -0.84 3.03
N GLU A 269 4.38 -1.59 3.82
CA GLU A 269 5.75 -1.23 4.17
C GLU A 269 6.66 -1.25 2.94
N ARG A 270 6.48 -2.21 2.01
CA ARG A 270 7.19 -2.17 0.73
C ARG A 270 6.89 -0.88 -0.04
N ALA A 271 5.62 -0.52 -0.17
CA ALA A 271 5.19 0.67 -0.90
C ALA A 271 5.69 1.96 -0.22
N ARG A 272 5.60 2.04 1.11
CA ARG A 272 6.10 3.16 1.91
C ARG A 272 7.61 3.33 1.75
N VAL A 273 8.37 2.24 1.88
CA VAL A 273 9.83 2.28 1.77
C VAL A 273 10.27 2.61 0.34
N GLU A 274 9.56 2.14 -0.69
CA GLU A 274 9.80 2.57 -2.07
C GLU A 274 9.60 4.10 -2.23
N GLY A 275 8.55 4.65 -1.62
CA GLY A 275 8.29 6.10 -1.62
C GLY A 275 9.42 6.95 -1.04
N LEU A 276 10.29 6.38 -0.19
CA LEU A 276 11.45 7.07 0.37
C LEU A 276 12.51 7.42 -0.68
N LEU A 277 12.49 6.76 -1.84
CA LEU A 277 13.41 7.05 -2.95
C LEU A 277 13.32 8.53 -3.36
N THR A 278 12.12 9.09 -3.46
CA THR A 278 11.94 10.52 -3.81
C THR A 278 11.93 11.47 -2.62
N ALA A 279 11.68 10.97 -1.40
CA ALA A 279 11.63 11.79 -0.20
C ALA A 279 12.99 12.40 0.18
N GLY A 280 14.10 11.81 -0.28
CA GLY A 280 15.45 12.31 0.01
C GLY A 280 15.81 12.26 1.50
N ARG A 281 15.09 11.46 2.29
CA ARG A 281 15.29 11.34 3.73
C ARG A 281 16.57 10.60 4.08
N ASP A 282 17.14 11.03 5.20
CA ASP A 282 18.20 10.33 5.89
C ASP A 282 17.95 10.32 7.41
N TRP A 283 18.49 9.31 8.08
CA TRP A 283 18.26 9.02 9.49
C TRP A 283 19.59 8.91 10.24
N PRO A 284 19.65 9.25 11.54
CA PRO A 284 20.73 8.77 12.38
C PRO A 284 20.75 7.23 12.38
N TYR A 285 21.94 6.63 12.32
CA TYR A 285 22.11 5.18 12.24
C TYR A 285 21.38 4.44 13.36
N ALA A 286 21.36 4.98 14.58
CA ALA A 286 20.63 4.39 15.70
C ALA A 286 19.10 4.37 15.48
N GLU A 287 18.52 5.43 14.89
CA GLU A 287 17.08 5.45 14.56
C GLU A 287 16.76 4.49 13.41
N TRP A 288 17.62 4.45 12.39
CA TRP A 288 17.48 3.50 11.29
C TRP A 288 17.55 2.05 11.79
N CYS A 289 18.47 1.74 12.69
CA CYS A 289 18.53 0.42 13.32
C CYS A 289 17.19 0.07 13.98
N ARG A 290 16.69 0.96 14.84
CA ARG A 290 15.46 0.75 15.63
C ARG A 290 14.20 0.59 14.78
N HIS A 291 14.03 1.44 13.77
CA HIS A 291 12.77 1.55 13.01
C HIS A 291 12.77 0.80 11.68
N TYR A 292 13.95 0.48 11.14
CA TYR A 292 14.11 -0.28 9.91
C TYR A 292 14.70 -1.64 10.18
N ARG A 293 16.00 -1.73 10.49
CA ARG A 293 16.75 -3.01 10.55
C ARG A 293 16.16 -4.00 11.57
N ASP A 294 15.88 -3.51 12.77
CA ASP A 294 15.53 -4.33 13.94
C ASP A 294 14.01 -4.53 14.08
N HIS A 295 13.21 -3.86 13.26
CA HIS A 295 11.76 -4.03 13.24
C HIS A 295 11.41 -5.37 12.55
N PRO A 296 10.50 -6.20 13.10
CA PRO A 296 10.26 -7.55 12.57
C PRO A 296 9.73 -7.59 11.12
N ILE A 297 8.94 -6.57 10.72
CA ILE A 297 8.38 -6.48 9.35
C ILE A 297 9.28 -5.63 8.45
N THR A 298 9.44 -4.34 8.78
CA THR A 298 10.31 -3.41 8.05
C THR A 298 11.76 -3.89 7.93
N GLY A 299 12.26 -4.68 8.88
CA GLY A 299 13.59 -5.28 8.83
C GLY A 299 13.77 -6.26 7.69
N VAL A 300 12.76 -7.06 7.36
CA VAL A 300 12.80 -7.95 6.20
C VAL A 300 12.88 -7.14 4.90
N VAL A 301 12.07 -6.09 4.78
CA VAL A 301 12.13 -5.16 3.63
C VAL A 301 13.51 -4.50 3.54
N THR A 302 14.06 -4.07 4.68
CA THR A 302 15.34 -3.38 4.80
C THR A 302 16.52 -4.26 4.39
N ARG A 303 16.52 -5.55 4.78
CA ARG A 303 17.52 -6.56 4.39
C ARG A 303 17.49 -6.89 2.91
N GLY A 304 16.35 -6.73 2.26
CA GLY A 304 16.22 -6.85 0.80
C GLY A 304 16.70 -5.63 0.00
N LEU A 305 17.29 -4.62 0.65
CA LEU A 305 17.65 -3.34 0.03
C LEU A 305 19.11 -2.96 0.24
N ILE A 306 19.58 -2.04 -0.62
CA ILE A 306 20.87 -1.37 -0.57
C ILE A 306 20.66 0.00 0.10
N TRP A 307 21.55 0.36 1.01
CA TRP A 307 21.52 1.61 1.77
C TRP A 307 22.88 2.30 1.66
N GLU A 308 22.89 3.62 1.79
CA GLU A 308 24.12 4.41 1.88
C GLU A 308 24.33 4.85 3.33
N PHE A 309 25.55 4.67 3.82
CA PHE A 309 25.97 5.02 5.17
C PHE A 309 27.07 6.07 5.08
N GLU A 310 26.90 7.18 5.79
CA GLU A 310 27.90 8.24 5.90
C GLU A 310 29.06 7.77 6.79
N GLY A 311 30.29 7.77 6.25
CA GLY A 311 31.50 7.50 7.01
C GLY A 311 31.96 8.70 7.84
N ARG A 312 32.90 8.47 8.76
CA ARG A 312 33.53 9.57 9.54
C ARG A 312 34.24 10.62 8.67
N ASP A 313 34.60 10.23 7.45
CA ASP A 313 35.21 11.07 6.41
C ASP A 313 34.17 11.84 5.58
N GLY A 314 32.88 11.74 5.91
CA GLY A 314 31.77 12.32 5.14
C GLY A 314 31.45 11.58 3.84
N VAL A 315 32.15 10.48 3.55
CA VAL A 315 31.96 9.70 2.33
C VAL A 315 30.84 8.69 2.53
N TRP A 316 29.81 8.78 1.67
CA TRP A 316 28.71 7.83 1.62
C TRP A 316 29.16 6.51 0.99
N ARG A 317 28.90 5.40 1.68
CA ARG A 317 29.24 4.04 1.21
C ARG A 317 27.99 3.20 1.12
N ALA A 318 27.78 2.55 -0.02
CA ALA A 318 26.67 1.64 -0.22
C ALA A 318 26.95 0.29 0.45
N ALA A 319 25.96 -0.22 1.19
CA ALA A 319 25.99 -1.55 1.79
C ALA A 319 24.56 -2.09 1.96
N THR A 320 24.40 -3.40 2.07
CA THR A 320 23.14 -4.05 2.43
C THR A 320 23.24 -4.66 3.84
N PRO A 321 22.19 -4.60 4.68
CA PRO A 321 22.23 -5.21 6.00
C PRO A 321 22.08 -6.73 5.92
N ALA A 322 23.06 -7.44 6.47
CA ALA A 322 22.99 -8.85 6.85
C ALA A 322 22.67 -8.97 8.35
N GLU A 323 22.61 -10.20 8.86
CA GLU A 323 22.19 -10.51 10.24
C GLU A 323 23.02 -9.78 11.30
N GLU A 324 24.35 -9.73 11.14
CA GLU A 324 25.26 -9.10 12.10
C GLU A 324 26.17 -8.01 11.51
N ALA A 325 26.09 -7.77 10.20
CA ALA A 325 27.00 -6.86 9.50
C ALA A 325 26.31 -6.07 8.39
N LEU A 326 26.94 -4.97 7.99
CA LEU A 326 26.65 -4.27 6.75
C LEU A 326 27.62 -4.81 5.68
N VAL A 327 27.12 -5.28 4.55
CA VAL A 327 27.94 -5.91 3.50
C VAL A 327 28.03 -4.98 2.29
N THR A 328 29.25 -4.63 1.88
CA THR A 328 29.50 -3.83 0.68
C THR A 328 29.36 -4.68 -0.59
N VAL A 329 29.34 -4.03 -1.76
CA VAL A 329 29.21 -4.71 -3.06
C VAL A 329 30.30 -5.76 -3.31
N ASP A 330 31.48 -5.59 -2.71
CA ASP A 330 32.62 -6.51 -2.83
C ASP A 330 32.54 -7.69 -1.84
N GLY A 331 31.44 -7.82 -1.09
CA GLY A 331 31.24 -8.88 -0.08
C GLY A 331 31.93 -8.62 1.26
N ASN A 332 32.58 -7.47 1.43
CA ASN A 332 33.29 -7.13 2.66
C ASN A 332 32.34 -6.51 3.71
N ALA A 333 32.64 -6.73 4.99
CA ALA A 333 31.94 -6.05 6.07
C ALA A 333 32.33 -4.56 6.10
N LEU A 334 31.35 -3.67 6.02
CA LEU A 334 31.51 -2.25 6.28
C LEU A 334 31.70 -2.02 7.79
N THR A 335 32.67 -1.20 8.15
CA THR A 335 32.86 -0.76 9.54
C THR A 335 31.57 -0.18 10.09
N ARG A 336 31.18 -0.62 11.30
CA ARG A 336 29.95 -0.17 11.94
C ARG A 336 29.91 1.37 12.04
N PRO A 337 28.88 2.02 11.47
CA PRO A 337 28.73 3.47 11.59
C PRO A 337 28.50 3.91 13.04
N ASP A 338 28.88 5.16 13.35
CA ASP A 338 28.53 5.79 14.63
C ASP A 338 27.01 5.92 14.77
N ALA A 339 26.51 5.94 16.00
CA ALA A 339 25.07 6.06 16.28
C ALA A 339 24.40 7.28 15.61
N GLY A 340 25.15 8.38 15.45
CA GLY A 340 24.70 9.60 14.79
C GLY A 340 25.00 9.69 13.29
N ALA A 341 25.74 8.74 12.72
CA ALA A 341 26.06 8.73 11.29
C ALA A 341 24.78 8.66 10.46
N ARG A 342 24.73 9.36 9.33
CA ARG A 342 23.53 9.42 8.51
C ARG A 342 23.39 8.20 7.61
N VAL A 343 22.17 7.72 7.45
CA VAL A 343 21.80 6.58 6.61
C VAL A 343 20.73 7.03 5.65
N ARG A 344 20.81 6.67 4.38
CA ARG A 344 19.74 6.93 3.40
C ARG A 344 19.54 5.75 2.46
N LEU A 345 18.37 5.65 1.86
CA LEU A 345 18.07 4.59 0.89
C LEU A 345 18.87 4.83 -0.39
N TRP A 346 19.62 3.83 -0.86
CA TRP A 346 20.43 3.95 -2.08
C TRP A 346 19.55 4.08 -3.33
N HIS A 347 19.97 4.91 -4.28
CA HIS A 347 19.30 5.09 -5.58
C HIS A 347 20.34 5.05 -6.71
N PRO A 348 20.10 4.34 -7.82
CA PRO A 348 21.09 4.19 -8.90
C PRO A 348 21.52 5.51 -9.54
N ILE A 349 20.66 6.53 -9.55
CA ILE A 349 21.02 7.87 -10.05
C ILE A 349 22.18 8.54 -9.32
N ARG A 350 22.51 8.11 -8.10
CA ARG A 350 23.67 8.60 -7.33
C ARG A 350 24.92 7.73 -7.51
N ALA A 351 24.82 6.67 -8.31
CA ALA A 351 25.90 5.73 -8.55
C ALA A 351 26.34 5.78 -10.02
N THR A 352 27.61 5.46 -10.24
CA THR A 352 28.14 5.28 -11.60
C THR A 352 27.62 3.98 -12.22
N ALA A 353 27.62 3.89 -13.55
CA ALA A 353 27.20 2.67 -14.25
C ALA A 353 27.96 1.40 -13.80
N PRO A 354 29.29 1.42 -13.58
CA PRO A 354 30.01 0.26 -13.02
C PRO A 354 29.52 -0.14 -11.62
N GLN A 355 29.26 0.82 -10.73
CA GLN A 355 28.74 0.54 -9.39
C GLN A 355 27.34 -0.07 -9.44
N VAL A 356 26.45 0.44 -10.31
CA VAL A 356 25.13 -0.16 -10.54
C VAL A 356 25.27 -1.59 -11.08
N GLY A 357 26.16 -1.80 -12.04
CA GLY A 357 26.46 -3.13 -12.60
C GLY A 357 26.94 -4.12 -11.54
N ALA A 358 27.82 -3.69 -10.64
CA ALA A 358 28.33 -4.49 -9.53
C ALA A 358 27.22 -4.85 -8.53
N TRP A 359 26.36 -3.91 -8.17
CA TRP A 359 25.20 -4.20 -7.31
C TRP A 359 24.20 -5.16 -7.97
N ARG A 360 23.97 -5.06 -9.28
CA ARG A 360 23.13 -6.01 -10.02
C ARG A 360 23.71 -7.43 -10.02
N ALA A 361 25.04 -7.54 -10.15
CA ALA A 361 25.75 -8.81 -10.02
C ALA A 361 25.60 -9.37 -8.60
N PHE A 362 25.94 -8.58 -7.59
CA PHE A 362 25.79 -8.95 -6.18
C PHE A 362 24.37 -9.44 -5.84
N VAL A 363 23.33 -8.71 -6.25
CA VAL A 363 21.92 -9.08 -6.03
C VAL A 363 21.59 -10.44 -6.67
N THR A 364 22.12 -10.72 -7.86
CA THR A 364 21.83 -11.96 -8.58
C THR A 364 22.63 -13.14 -8.05
N GLU A 365 23.90 -12.94 -7.75
CA GLU A 365 24.82 -13.98 -7.25
C GLU A 365 24.44 -14.47 -5.85
N ASN A 366 23.94 -13.56 -5.01
CA ASN A 366 23.48 -13.87 -3.65
C ASN A 366 21.98 -14.24 -3.61
N GLU A 367 21.32 -14.39 -4.76
CA GLU A 367 19.87 -14.69 -4.86
C GLU A 367 19.02 -13.75 -3.97
N MET A 368 19.41 -12.48 -3.91
CA MET A 368 18.81 -11.46 -3.07
C MET A 368 17.49 -10.98 -3.71
N VAL A 369 16.38 -11.20 -3.00
CA VAL A 369 15.05 -10.75 -3.44
C VAL A 369 14.81 -9.32 -2.99
N GLN A 370 14.89 -8.35 -3.91
CA GLN A 370 14.60 -6.95 -3.60
C GLN A 370 13.09 -6.72 -3.49
N PRO A 371 12.57 -5.99 -2.47
CA PRO A 371 11.13 -5.76 -2.28
C PRO A 371 10.48 -4.98 -3.43
N PHE A 372 11.27 -4.14 -4.11
CA PHE A 372 10.94 -3.40 -5.33
C PHE A 372 12.21 -3.29 -6.20
N LYS A 373 12.09 -2.86 -7.46
CA LYS A 373 13.27 -2.64 -8.31
C LYS A 373 14.13 -1.53 -7.72
N GLN A 374 15.32 -1.88 -7.23
CA GLN A 374 16.28 -0.90 -6.72
C GLN A 374 17.61 -0.95 -7.51
N ALA A 375 18.34 -2.07 -7.49
CA ALA A 375 19.57 -2.22 -8.27
C ALA A 375 19.29 -2.26 -9.78
N PHE A 376 18.16 -2.84 -10.15
CA PHE A 376 17.62 -2.90 -11.50
C PHE A 376 16.59 -1.80 -11.73
N ARG A 377 16.65 -0.68 -10.99
CA ARG A 377 15.75 0.44 -11.25
C ARG A 377 16.22 1.20 -12.48
N GLU A 378 15.28 1.49 -13.37
CA GLU A 378 15.46 2.36 -14.53
C GLU A 378 15.79 3.78 -14.05
N ILE A 379 16.74 4.46 -14.72
CA ILE A 379 17.04 5.87 -14.47
C ILE A 379 16.71 6.69 -15.71
N TYR A 380 16.02 7.83 -15.51
CA TYR A 380 15.69 8.77 -16.58
C TYR A 380 16.43 10.07 -16.27
N LEU A 381 17.42 10.38 -17.11
CA LEU A 381 18.15 11.63 -17.05
C LEU A 381 17.46 12.65 -17.96
N LEU A 382 17.62 13.93 -17.62
CA LEU A 382 17.22 15.03 -18.49
C LEU A 382 18.00 14.93 -19.80
N THR A 383 17.29 15.04 -20.92
CA THR A 383 17.89 14.96 -22.26
C THR A 383 18.05 16.35 -22.87
N PRO A 384 18.95 16.54 -23.86
CA PRO A 384 19.08 17.82 -24.55
C PRO A 384 17.76 18.33 -25.16
N ALA A 385 16.91 17.44 -25.69
CA ALA A 385 15.60 17.82 -26.21
C ALA A 385 14.68 18.40 -25.13
N GLU A 386 14.78 17.90 -23.89
CA GLU A 386 14.00 18.41 -22.75
C GLU A 386 14.60 19.69 -22.16
N GLU A 387 15.90 19.93 -22.36
CA GLU A 387 16.53 21.23 -22.05
C GLU A 387 16.02 22.31 -23.02
N GLU A 388 15.82 21.98 -24.29
CA GLU A 388 15.27 22.88 -25.31
C GLU A 388 13.80 23.23 -25.07
N THR A 389 12.96 22.26 -24.71
CA THR A 389 11.53 22.50 -24.43
C THR A 389 11.29 23.21 -23.10
N GLY A 390 12.25 23.12 -22.17
CA GLY A 390 12.30 23.89 -20.92
C GLY A 390 11.35 23.41 -19.84
N VAL A 391 10.02 23.46 -20.06
CA VAL A 391 9.00 23.22 -19.02
C VAL A 391 8.21 21.92 -19.19
N TYR A 392 8.41 21.20 -20.29
CA TYR A 392 7.65 19.98 -20.59
C TYR A 392 8.50 18.94 -21.33
N SER A 393 8.20 17.66 -21.12
CA SER A 393 8.83 16.54 -21.81
C SER A 393 7.82 15.88 -22.75
N ASN A 394 8.19 15.71 -24.03
CA ASN A 394 7.41 14.99 -25.04
C ASN A 394 7.83 13.53 -25.18
N ARG A 395 8.68 13.02 -24.29
CA ARG A 395 9.27 11.67 -24.39
C ARG A 395 8.22 10.55 -24.49
N PHE A 396 7.04 10.79 -23.94
CA PHE A 396 5.93 9.85 -23.88
C PHE A 396 4.66 10.40 -24.55
N ALA A 397 4.80 11.41 -25.41
CA ALA A 397 3.68 11.95 -26.17
C ALA A 397 3.35 11.06 -27.38
N ALA A 398 2.12 11.18 -27.89
CA ALA A 398 1.60 10.52 -29.09
C ALA A 398 1.51 8.99 -29.04
N HIS A 399 1.52 8.37 -27.86
CA HIS A 399 1.14 6.95 -27.74
C HIS A 399 -0.38 6.79 -27.62
N ILE A 400 -0.91 5.80 -28.33
CA ILE A 400 -2.30 5.35 -28.19
C ILE A 400 -2.36 4.24 -27.15
N VAL A 401 -3.19 4.45 -26.13
CA VAL A 401 -3.28 3.59 -24.94
C VAL A 401 -4.72 3.23 -24.60
N ARG A 402 -4.94 2.05 -24.00
CA ARG A 402 -6.25 1.61 -23.50
C ARG A 402 -6.63 2.42 -22.27
N TYR A 403 -7.64 3.29 -22.39
CA TYR A 403 -7.93 4.29 -21.35
C TYR A 403 -8.35 3.66 -20.02
N GLY A 404 -9.22 2.64 -20.05
CA GLY A 404 -9.66 1.95 -18.84
C GLY A 404 -8.51 1.33 -18.03
N GLN A 405 -7.49 0.81 -18.70
CA GLN A 405 -6.29 0.26 -18.06
C GLN A 405 -5.37 1.38 -17.54
N LEU A 406 -5.18 2.43 -18.33
CA LEU A 406 -4.41 3.62 -17.94
C LEU A 406 -4.96 4.24 -16.64
N TYR A 407 -6.27 4.45 -16.60
CA TYR A 407 -6.93 5.04 -15.43
C TYR A 407 -6.84 4.15 -14.18
N ALA A 408 -6.86 2.82 -14.35
CA ALA A 408 -6.63 1.88 -13.26
C ALA A 408 -5.19 1.95 -12.75
N LEU A 409 -4.19 2.00 -13.64
CA LEU A 409 -2.78 2.12 -13.27
C LEU A 409 -2.46 3.43 -12.57
N PHE A 410 -3.08 4.54 -12.95
CA PHE A 410 -2.93 5.81 -12.21
C PHE A 410 -3.29 5.62 -10.74
N LYS A 411 -4.45 4.99 -10.45
CA LYS A 411 -4.89 4.73 -9.08
C LYS A 411 -3.94 3.80 -8.34
N GLU A 412 -3.48 2.75 -9.01
CA GLU A 412 -2.53 1.79 -8.44
C GLU A 412 -1.19 2.44 -8.05
N ARG A 413 -0.70 3.37 -8.87
CA ARG A 413 0.54 4.13 -8.60
C ARG A 413 0.31 5.39 -7.76
N GLY A 414 -0.89 5.62 -7.24
CA GLY A 414 -1.20 6.78 -6.39
C GLY A 414 -1.32 8.12 -7.15
N TRP A 415 -1.41 8.09 -8.48
CA TRP A 415 -1.69 9.26 -9.30
C TRP A 415 -3.18 9.61 -9.28
N GLN A 416 -3.48 10.90 -9.18
CA GLN A 416 -4.84 11.42 -9.17
C GLN A 416 -5.22 11.94 -10.56
N SER A 417 -6.30 11.45 -11.12
CA SER A 417 -6.88 11.93 -12.38
C SER A 417 -8.40 11.97 -12.27
N ASN A 418 -9.03 12.96 -12.90
CA ASN A 418 -10.44 12.82 -13.25
C ASN A 418 -10.58 11.76 -14.36
N HIS A 419 -11.80 11.28 -14.52
CA HIS A 419 -12.12 10.30 -15.55
C HIS A 419 -12.37 11.04 -16.87
N LEU A 420 -11.72 10.64 -17.96
CA LEU A 420 -12.02 11.11 -19.31
C LEU A 420 -13.42 10.63 -19.66
N GLY A 421 -14.33 11.56 -19.89
CA GLY A 421 -15.71 11.22 -20.23
C GLY A 421 -16.61 12.44 -20.22
N ARG A 422 -17.76 12.33 -20.90
CA ARG A 422 -18.78 13.39 -20.95
C ARG A 422 -19.62 13.42 -19.66
N HIS A 423 -18.96 13.54 -18.51
CA HIS A 423 -19.61 13.70 -17.20
C HIS A 423 -19.92 15.18 -16.92
N SER A 424 -20.86 15.44 -16.00
CA SER A 424 -21.35 16.80 -15.67
C SER A 424 -20.24 17.78 -15.25
N ASP A 425 -19.14 17.26 -14.71
CA ASP A 425 -18.06 18.06 -14.11
C ASP A 425 -16.88 18.29 -15.07
N GLY A 426 -16.97 17.74 -16.29
CA GLY A 426 -15.91 17.79 -17.31
C GLY A 426 -14.71 16.90 -16.99
N PHE A 427 -13.70 16.95 -17.87
CA PHE A 427 -12.38 16.35 -17.67
C PHE A 427 -11.29 17.36 -18.05
N ASP A 428 -10.10 17.23 -17.46
CA ASP A 428 -8.96 18.12 -17.71
C ASP A 428 -7.78 17.42 -18.37
N GLY A 429 -7.87 16.09 -18.54
CA GLY A 429 -6.85 15.27 -19.19
C GLY A 429 -5.54 15.20 -18.42
N ARG A 430 -5.55 15.35 -17.09
CA ARG A 430 -4.32 15.43 -16.29
C ARG A 430 -4.30 14.42 -15.15
N ALA A 431 -3.41 13.44 -15.27
CA ALA A 431 -2.99 12.61 -14.16
C ALA A 431 -1.89 13.31 -13.36
N ARG A 432 -1.99 13.29 -12.03
CA ARG A 432 -1.11 14.03 -11.12
C ARG A 432 -0.48 13.11 -10.08
N GLY A 433 0.83 12.94 -10.12
CA GLY A 433 1.61 12.18 -9.14
C GLY A 433 2.29 13.12 -8.15
N LEU A 434 2.27 12.79 -6.86
CA LEU A 434 2.97 13.53 -5.82
C LEU A 434 4.29 12.83 -5.46
N PHE A 435 5.37 13.61 -5.39
CA PHE A 435 6.72 13.13 -5.13
C PHE A 435 7.38 13.96 -4.04
N ALA A 436 8.45 13.42 -3.44
CA ALA A 436 9.19 14.05 -2.35
C ALA A 436 8.25 14.57 -1.25
N GLU A 437 7.42 13.67 -0.72
CA GLU A 437 6.44 13.96 0.34
C GLU A 437 5.41 15.04 0.00
N GLY A 438 5.13 15.21 -1.30
CA GLY A 438 4.15 16.18 -1.79
C GLY A 438 4.69 17.59 -1.93
N GLU A 439 6.02 17.76 -1.95
CA GLU A 439 6.67 19.00 -2.37
C GLU A 439 6.64 19.19 -3.89
N TRP A 440 6.67 18.08 -4.63
CA TRP A 440 6.70 18.08 -6.09
C TRP A 440 5.48 17.35 -6.66
N ARG A 441 5.01 17.83 -7.81
CA ARG A 441 3.92 17.21 -8.55
C ARG A 441 4.32 17.05 -10.01
N ALA A 442 4.23 15.83 -10.53
CA ALA A 442 4.29 15.59 -11.96
C ALA A 442 2.88 15.55 -12.53
N CYS A 443 2.69 16.15 -13.70
CA CYS A 443 1.44 16.16 -14.45
C CYS A 443 1.67 15.43 -15.78
N PHE A 444 0.93 14.35 -16.02
CA PHE A 444 0.93 13.61 -17.27
C PHE A 444 -0.37 13.86 -18.03
N PHE A 445 -0.23 14.35 -19.26
CA PHE A 445 -1.35 14.78 -20.07
C PHE A 445 -1.84 13.63 -20.96
N HIS A 446 -3.16 13.53 -21.09
CA HIS A 446 -3.82 12.53 -21.91
C HIS A 446 -5.20 13.03 -22.35
N GLU A 447 -5.62 12.65 -23.54
CA GLU A 447 -6.89 13.07 -24.14
C GLU A 447 -7.58 11.90 -24.85
N PRO A 448 -8.90 11.98 -25.10
CA PRO A 448 -9.59 10.97 -25.90
C PRO A 448 -8.93 10.81 -27.27
N ALA A 449 -8.58 9.58 -27.66
CA ALA A 449 -8.07 9.31 -29.01
C ALA A 449 -9.18 9.29 -30.07
N GLU A 450 -10.42 9.04 -29.63
CA GLU A 450 -11.60 9.12 -30.48
C GLU A 450 -12.35 10.45 -30.26
N GLU A 451 -12.86 11.07 -31.33
CA GLU A 451 -13.74 12.24 -31.22
C GLU A 451 -15.20 11.84 -30.90
N ASP A 452 -15.64 10.68 -31.42
CA ASP A 452 -17.03 10.20 -31.39
C ASP A 452 -17.28 9.12 -30.31
N PHE A 453 -16.84 9.35 -29.07
CA PHE A 453 -17.18 8.47 -27.95
C PHE A 453 -18.46 8.93 -27.22
N THR A 454 -19.26 7.97 -26.74
CA THR A 454 -20.55 8.24 -26.08
C THR A 454 -20.38 8.73 -24.65
N TYR A 455 -19.75 7.91 -23.80
CA TYR A 455 -19.58 8.22 -22.37
C TYR A 455 -18.11 8.25 -21.96
N THR A 456 -17.36 7.21 -22.34
CA THR A 456 -15.95 7.03 -22.01
C THR A 456 -15.22 6.63 -23.28
N PRO A 457 -14.05 7.22 -23.58
CA PRO A 457 -13.26 6.80 -24.72
C PRO A 457 -12.67 5.42 -24.47
N GLU A 458 -12.54 4.62 -25.52
CA GLU A 458 -11.89 3.31 -25.41
C GLU A 458 -10.37 3.50 -25.31
N HIS A 459 -9.84 4.44 -26.10
CA HIS A 459 -8.43 4.78 -26.14
C HIS A 459 -8.18 6.24 -25.75
N ALA A 460 -7.01 6.48 -25.17
CA ALA A 460 -6.48 7.82 -24.98
C ALA A 460 -5.22 8.00 -25.82
N ALA A 461 -5.00 9.23 -26.29
CA ALA A 461 -3.72 9.69 -26.76
C ALA A 461 -2.97 10.31 -25.57
N THR A 462 -1.71 9.94 -25.42
CA THR A 462 -0.82 10.50 -24.39
C THR A 462 -0.12 11.75 -24.91
N ASP A 463 0.21 12.66 -24.01
CA ASP A 463 0.86 13.92 -24.32
C ASP A 463 1.94 14.22 -23.26
N GLN A 464 2.43 15.45 -23.24
CA GLN A 464 3.52 15.96 -22.43
C GLN A 464 3.48 15.59 -20.93
N VAL A 465 4.67 15.54 -20.34
CA VAL A 465 4.89 15.50 -18.88
C VAL A 465 5.40 16.85 -18.40
N ARG A 466 4.83 17.38 -17.32
CA ARG A 466 5.22 18.66 -16.70
C ARG A 466 5.43 18.51 -15.21
N PHE A 467 6.17 19.43 -14.61
CA PHE A 467 6.47 19.43 -13.18
C PHE A 467 6.07 20.74 -12.52
N GLU A 468 5.56 20.63 -11.31
CA GLU A 468 5.21 21.75 -10.46
C GLU A 468 5.79 21.57 -9.07
N ARG A 469 6.18 22.68 -8.45
CA ARG A 469 6.61 22.73 -7.05
C ARG A 469 5.53 23.37 -6.19
N ARG A 470 5.37 22.83 -4.99
CA ARG A 470 4.42 23.36 -4.02
C ARG A 470 4.91 24.70 -3.46
N ASN A 471 4.06 25.72 -3.56
CA ASN A 471 4.26 27.02 -2.94
C ASN A 471 3.05 27.33 -2.03
N GLY A 472 3.18 26.98 -0.75
CA GLY A 472 2.09 27.05 0.22
C GLY A 472 0.89 26.17 -0.18
N ARG A 473 -0.23 26.81 -0.54
CA ARG A 473 -1.45 26.13 -1.01
C ARG A 473 -1.56 26.04 -2.54
N ARG A 474 -0.62 26.61 -3.28
CA ARG A 474 -0.62 26.65 -4.75
C ARG A 474 0.48 25.76 -5.32
N TRP A 475 0.32 25.41 -6.58
CA TRP A 475 1.31 24.72 -7.39
C TRP A 475 1.83 25.70 -8.44
N ALA A 476 3.14 25.74 -8.62
CA ALA A 476 3.80 26.57 -9.62
C ALA A 476 4.57 25.67 -10.58
N GLU A 477 4.40 25.85 -11.89
CA GLU A 477 5.17 25.14 -12.92
C GLU A 477 6.66 25.50 -12.81
N VAL A 478 7.52 24.51 -13.02
CA VAL A 478 8.97 24.63 -12.84
C VAL A 478 9.69 24.10 -14.08
N PRO A 479 10.77 24.76 -14.55
CA PRO A 479 11.63 24.23 -15.60
C PRO A 479 12.16 22.83 -15.25
N LEU A 480 12.24 21.93 -16.23
CA LEU A 480 12.70 20.55 -16.03
C LEU A 480 14.11 20.49 -15.43
N ALA A 481 14.98 21.45 -15.78
CA ALA A 481 16.34 21.56 -15.24
C ALA A 481 16.40 21.87 -13.73
N GLU A 482 15.34 22.43 -13.15
CA GLU A 482 15.26 22.72 -11.71
C GLU A 482 14.61 21.57 -10.91
N VAL A 483 14.07 20.56 -11.59
CA VAL A 483 13.48 19.39 -10.93
C VAL A 483 14.59 18.49 -10.38
N PRO A 484 14.54 18.05 -9.11
CA PRO A 484 15.52 17.12 -8.57
C PRO A 484 15.59 15.86 -9.43
N ALA A 485 16.80 15.44 -9.82
CA ALA A 485 17.00 14.35 -10.76
C ALA A 485 16.30 13.05 -10.33
N VAL A 486 16.26 12.76 -9.02
CA VAL A 486 15.52 11.60 -8.49
C VAL A 486 14.01 11.76 -8.73
N VAL A 487 13.43 12.93 -8.46
CA VAL A 487 12.00 13.20 -8.69
C VAL A 487 11.65 13.08 -10.18
N PHE A 488 12.48 13.66 -11.05
CA PHE A 488 12.30 13.54 -12.49
C PHE A 488 12.36 12.07 -12.93
N SER A 489 13.41 11.34 -12.52
CA SER A 489 13.58 9.94 -12.87
C SER A 489 12.41 9.06 -12.42
N GLU A 490 11.93 9.24 -11.20
CA GLU A 490 10.87 8.44 -10.62
C GLU A 490 9.50 8.74 -11.23
N ALA A 491 9.22 10.01 -11.53
CA ALA A 491 8.00 10.40 -12.25
C ALA A 491 8.00 9.87 -13.69
N MET A 492 9.12 9.99 -14.40
CA MET A 492 9.24 9.49 -15.78
C MET A 492 9.17 7.97 -15.83
N ARG A 493 9.65 7.27 -14.79
CA ARG A 493 9.50 5.83 -14.64
C ARG A 493 8.04 5.40 -14.48
N ASP A 494 7.25 6.15 -13.72
CA ASP A 494 5.80 5.91 -13.63
C ASP A 494 5.12 6.12 -14.98
N VAL A 495 5.47 7.20 -15.71
CA VAL A 495 4.90 7.47 -17.03
C VAL A 495 5.29 6.41 -18.07
N ASP A 496 6.55 5.95 -18.08
CA ASP A 496 7.00 4.82 -18.92
C ASP A 496 6.18 3.57 -18.61
N LEU A 497 5.95 3.24 -17.33
CA LEU A 497 5.09 2.12 -16.94
C LEU A 497 3.67 2.27 -17.49
N PHE A 498 3.08 3.46 -17.36
CA PHE A 498 1.74 3.73 -17.88
C PHE A 498 1.66 3.47 -19.38
N VAL A 499 2.56 4.06 -20.16
CA VAL A 499 2.61 3.89 -21.62
C VAL A 499 2.91 2.45 -22.01
N ALA A 500 3.96 1.86 -21.44
CA ALA A 500 4.44 0.53 -21.83
C ALA A 500 3.43 -0.58 -21.53
N VAL A 501 2.62 -0.46 -20.48
CA VAL A 501 1.60 -1.47 -20.14
C VAL A 501 0.33 -1.27 -20.96
N THR A 502 -0.06 -0.02 -21.23
CA THR A 502 -1.40 0.28 -21.76
C THR A 502 -1.41 0.57 -23.24
N SER A 503 -0.25 0.74 -23.87
CA SER A 503 -0.19 0.97 -25.31
C SER A 503 -0.79 -0.20 -26.08
N ILE A 504 -1.57 0.13 -27.11
CA ILE A 504 -2.09 -0.87 -28.05
C ILE A 504 -0.96 -1.69 -28.71
N ALA A 505 0.25 -1.14 -28.82
CA ALA A 505 1.44 -1.85 -29.31
C ALA A 505 1.91 -2.99 -28.41
N ALA A 506 1.45 -3.03 -27.15
CA ALA A 506 1.69 -4.15 -26.24
C ALA A 506 0.67 -5.28 -26.40
N ASP A 507 -0.41 -5.09 -27.18
CA ASP A 507 -1.44 -6.10 -27.42
C ASP A 507 -1.04 -7.02 -28.60
N PRO A 508 -0.79 -8.32 -28.35
CA PRO A 508 -0.42 -9.29 -29.37
C PRO A 508 -1.54 -9.59 -30.38
N GLU A 509 -2.81 -9.39 -30.01
CA GLU A 509 -3.98 -9.73 -30.83
C GLU A 509 -4.54 -8.53 -31.60
N TRP A 510 -3.91 -7.36 -31.49
CA TRP A 510 -4.43 -6.12 -32.10
C TRP A 510 -4.66 -6.25 -33.60
N ALA A 511 -3.73 -6.88 -34.33
CA ALA A 511 -3.81 -7.06 -35.77
C ALA A 511 -5.00 -7.95 -36.21
N ASP A 512 -5.46 -8.86 -35.34
CA ASP A 512 -6.51 -9.83 -35.65
C ASP A 512 -7.93 -9.28 -35.42
N ARG A 513 -8.06 -8.11 -34.78
CA ARG A 513 -9.38 -7.49 -34.47
C ARG A 513 -9.99 -6.69 -35.62
N GLY A 514 -9.30 -6.56 -36.75
CA GLY A 514 -9.79 -5.78 -37.90
C GLY A 514 -9.77 -4.26 -37.68
N GLU A 515 -9.14 -3.78 -36.61
CA GLU A 515 -9.03 -2.36 -36.28
C GLU A 515 -7.89 -1.70 -37.08
N HIS A 516 -8.21 -1.25 -38.29
CA HIS A 516 -7.25 -0.61 -39.19
C HIS A 516 -6.77 0.79 -38.72
N ARG A 517 -7.46 1.43 -37.77
CA ARG A 517 -7.27 2.84 -37.39
C ARG A 517 -5.88 3.14 -36.80
N HIS A 518 -5.21 2.14 -36.21
CA HIS A 518 -3.87 2.29 -35.62
C HIS A 518 -2.88 1.17 -36.02
N LEU A 519 -3.15 0.43 -37.09
CA LEU A 519 -2.33 -0.72 -37.51
C LEU A 519 -0.89 -0.32 -37.88
N ALA A 520 -0.70 0.85 -38.48
CA ALA A 520 0.62 1.39 -38.81
C ALA A 520 1.45 1.69 -37.55
N TYR A 521 0.86 2.44 -36.59
CA TYR A 521 1.47 2.71 -35.28
C TYR A 521 1.83 1.42 -34.53
N TRP A 522 0.94 0.42 -34.55
CA TRP A 522 1.19 -0.87 -33.90
C TRP A 522 2.41 -1.58 -34.50
N ARG A 523 2.51 -1.65 -35.83
CA ARG A 523 3.63 -2.34 -36.52
C ARG A 523 4.98 -1.69 -36.21
N GLU A 524 5.04 -0.36 -36.21
CA GLU A 524 6.27 0.39 -35.95
C GLU A 524 6.71 0.29 -34.48
N THR A 525 5.75 0.35 -33.54
CA THR A 525 6.04 0.43 -32.10
C THR A 525 6.31 -0.95 -31.47
N THR A 526 5.69 -2.02 -31.96
CA THR A 526 5.75 -3.37 -31.35
C THR A 526 7.16 -3.99 -31.34
N PHE A 527 7.97 -3.66 -32.35
CA PHE A 527 9.33 -4.17 -32.57
C PHE A 527 10.39 -3.05 -32.68
N GLY A 528 10.04 -1.85 -32.22
CA GLY A 528 10.92 -0.67 -32.22
C GLY A 528 12.07 -0.78 -31.20
N GLU A 529 12.74 0.35 -30.95
CA GLU A 529 13.85 0.42 -29.99
C GLU A 529 13.42 0.04 -28.56
N LEU A 530 14.38 -0.46 -27.77
CA LEU A 530 14.11 -0.85 -26.39
C LEU A 530 13.84 0.37 -25.52
N THR A 531 12.75 0.32 -24.75
CA THR A 531 12.53 1.26 -23.64
C THR A 531 13.56 1.03 -22.54
N ALA A 532 13.76 2.01 -21.64
CA ALA A 532 14.67 1.88 -20.50
C ALA A 532 14.33 0.64 -19.64
N SER A 533 13.04 0.36 -19.46
CA SER A 533 12.55 -0.84 -18.79
C SER A 533 12.96 -2.14 -19.49
N ALA A 534 13.01 -2.15 -20.84
CA ALA A 534 13.41 -3.32 -21.61
C ALA A 534 14.93 -3.54 -21.60
N GLU A 535 15.73 -2.47 -21.59
CA GLU A 535 17.19 -2.53 -21.37
C GLU A 535 17.54 -3.15 -20.00
N VAL A 536 16.85 -2.71 -18.94
CA VAL A 536 16.99 -3.30 -17.59
C VAL A 536 16.63 -4.80 -17.60
N ARG A 537 15.56 -5.19 -18.30
CA ARG A 537 15.18 -6.61 -18.45
C ARG A 537 16.25 -7.40 -19.20
N ARG A 538 16.86 -6.83 -20.25
CA ARG A 538 17.99 -7.46 -20.95
C ARG A 538 19.13 -7.77 -19.99
N ASP A 539 19.47 -6.79 -19.15
CA ASP A 539 20.57 -6.91 -18.18
C ASP A 539 20.27 -7.96 -17.09
N ALA A 540 19.01 -8.03 -16.62
CA ALA A 540 18.55 -9.09 -15.72
C ALA A 540 18.62 -10.47 -16.38
N LEU A 541 18.12 -10.61 -17.62
CA LEU A 541 18.17 -11.86 -18.38
C LEU A 541 19.61 -12.34 -18.61
N ALA A 542 20.53 -11.42 -18.93
CA ALA A 542 21.94 -11.76 -19.14
C ALA A 542 22.58 -12.43 -17.91
N ARG A 543 22.10 -12.11 -16.69
CA ARG A 543 22.59 -12.70 -15.43
C ARG A 543 21.81 -13.93 -14.99
N ILE A 544 20.51 -13.99 -15.30
CA ILE A 544 19.65 -15.11 -14.90
C ILE A 544 19.82 -16.31 -15.85
N LEU A 545 19.79 -16.09 -17.16
CA LEU A 545 19.77 -17.16 -18.18
C LEU A 545 20.93 -18.16 -18.05
N PRO A 546 22.19 -17.76 -17.80
CA PRO A 546 23.30 -18.70 -17.65
C PRO A 546 23.12 -19.71 -16.50
N ARG A 547 22.29 -19.39 -15.50
CA ARG A 547 21.98 -20.24 -14.35
C ARG A 547 20.78 -21.15 -14.59
N THR A 548 20.21 -21.16 -15.79
CA THR A 548 19.04 -21.96 -16.15
C THR A 548 19.40 -23.19 -16.97
N ARG A 549 18.52 -24.20 -16.96
CA ARG A 549 18.66 -25.40 -17.81
C ARG A 549 18.61 -25.12 -19.32
N ILE A 550 18.16 -23.93 -19.74
CA ILE A 550 18.03 -23.55 -21.15
C ILE A 550 19.20 -22.66 -21.63
N ALA A 551 20.22 -22.41 -20.79
CA ALA A 551 21.34 -21.51 -21.11
C ALA A 551 21.97 -21.79 -22.49
N GLY A 552 22.26 -23.05 -22.81
CA GLY A 552 22.85 -23.46 -24.10
C GLY A 552 21.91 -23.37 -25.30
N ARG A 553 20.66 -22.89 -25.12
CA ARG A 553 19.66 -22.67 -26.16
C ARG A 553 19.30 -21.19 -26.31
N CYS A 554 19.92 -20.28 -25.55
CA CYS A 554 19.55 -18.87 -25.53
C CYS A 554 20.73 -17.95 -25.86
N SER A 555 20.50 -16.92 -26.68
CA SER A 555 21.40 -15.78 -26.91
C SER A 555 20.63 -14.46 -26.82
N LEU A 556 21.30 -13.40 -26.36
CA LEU A 556 20.73 -12.04 -26.35
C LEU A 556 21.32 -11.28 -27.53
N GLU A 557 20.47 -10.85 -28.46
CA GLU A 557 20.88 -10.21 -29.71
C GLU A 557 20.07 -8.92 -29.92
N GLY A 558 20.74 -7.78 -29.67
CA GLY A 558 20.12 -6.46 -29.70
C GLY A 558 18.88 -6.37 -28.81
N ARG A 559 17.70 -6.26 -29.44
CA ARG A 559 16.38 -6.13 -28.79
C ARG A 559 15.63 -7.44 -28.59
N TYR A 560 16.27 -8.59 -28.87
CA TYR A 560 15.65 -9.91 -28.79
C TYR A 560 16.40 -10.86 -27.84
N LEU A 561 15.64 -11.70 -27.16
CA LEU A 561 16.10 -12.99 -26.65
C LEU A 561 15.85 -14.04 -27.73
N VAL A 562 16.92 -14.56 -28.31
CA VAL A 562 16.87 -15.66 -29.28
C VAL A 562 16.88 -16.97 -28.53
N VAL A 563 15.95 -17.86 -28.88
CA VAL A 563 15.73 -19.16 -28.24
C VAL A 563 15.71 -20.23 -29.33
N ARG A 564 16.68 -21.14 -29.31
CA ARG A 564 16.74 -22.29 -30.21
C ARG A 564 15.92 -23.45 -29.65
N GLY A 565 14.77 -23.73 -30.25
CA GLY A 565 14.00 -24.94 -30.02
C GLY A 565 14.50 -26.12 -30.86
N ASP A 566 13.78 -27.24 -30.80
CA ASP A 566 14.01 -28.42 -31.66
C ASP A 566 13.25 -28.32 -33.00
N LEU A 567 12.18 -27.52 -33.08
CA LEU A 567 11.38 -27.29 -34.29
C LEU A 567 11.75 -26.00 -35.03
N ARG A 568 11.94 -24.88 -34.31
CA ARG A 568 12.34 -23.59 -34.89
C ARG A 568 13.26 -22.79 -33.95
N THR A 569 13.85 -21.72 -34.48
CA THR A 569 14.47 -20.65 -33.68
C THR A 569 13.45 -19.52 -33.50
N TYR A 570 13.39 -18.98 -32.28
CA TYR A 570 12.42 -17.98 -31.86
C TYR A 570 13.13 -16.72 -31.38
N ARG A 571 12.62 -15.55 -31.76
CA ARG A 571 13.12 -14.24 -31.34
C ARG A 571 12.06 -13.56 -30.48
N ILE A 572 12.28 -13.50 -29.17
CA ILE A 572 11.37 -12.87 -28.21
C ILE A 572 11.79 -11.42 -28.01
N HIS A 573 10.94 -10.46 -28.39
CA HIS A 573 11.22 -9.05 -28.20
C HIS A 573 11.23 -8.67 -26.72
N LEU A 574 12.27 -7.99 -26.24
CA LEU A 574 12.47 -7.72 -24.81
C LEU A 574 11.52 -6.64 -24.24
N GLY A 575 10.95 -5.81 -25.12
CA GLY A 575 9.94 -4.81 -24.77
C GLY A 575 8.53 -5.39 -24.63
N SER A 576 8.05 -6.03 -25.69
CA SER A 576 6.66 -6.50 -25.82
C SER A 576 6.47 -7.97 -25.39
N ALA A 577 7.54 -8.75 -25.29
CA ALA A 577 7.51 -10.21 -25.17
C ALA A 577 6.86 -10.92 -26.37
N ASN A 578 6.71 -10.24 -27.51
CA ASN A 578 6.21 -10.80 -28.76
C ASN A 578 7.26 -11.69 -29.42
N ILE A 579 6.80 -12.74 -30.11
CA ILE A 579 7.67 -13.78 -30.64
C ILE A 579 7.64 -13.72 -32.17
N LEU A 580 8.82 -13.69 -32.78
CA LEU A 580 9.02 -13.94 -34.20
C LEU A 580 9.70 -15.31 -34.37
N MET A 581 9.38 -16.04 -35.42
CA MET A 581 9.99 -17.32 -35.76
C MET A 581 10.91 -17.16 -36.97
N GLU A 582 12.11 -17.71 -36.87
CA GLU A 582 13.02 -17.78 -38.02
C GLU A 582 12.63 -18.92 -38.97
N PRO A 583 12.99 -18.82 -40.28
CA PRO A 583 13.71 -17.71 -40.93
C PRO A 583 12.82 -16.60 -41.50
N ASP A 584 11.50 -16.75 -41.46
CA ASP A 584 10.54 -15.87 -42.14
C ASP A 584 10.04 -14.69 -41.28
N ASP A 585 10.56 -14.54 -40.06
CA ASP A 585 10.09 -13.62 -39.03
C ASP A 585 8.56 -13.70 -38.84
N SER A 586 8.00 -14.91 -38.99
CA SER A 586 6.56 -15.15 -38.82
C SER A 586 6.17 -14.99 -37.35
N TYR A 587 5.08 -14.26 -37.12
CA TYR A 587 4.61 -13.99 -35.77
C TYR A 587 4.05 -15.26 -35.09
N LEU A 588 4.45 -15.51 -33.85
CA LEU A 588 3.90 -16.60 -33.02
C LEU A 588 3.12 -16.03 -31.83
N CYS A 589 1.81 -16.24 -31.84
CA CYS A 589 0.96 -15.88 -30.71
C CYS A 589 0.95 -17.02 -29.67
N VAL A 590 1.53 -16.74 -28.50
CA VAL A 590 1.44 -17.61 -27.32
C VAL A 590 0.68 -16.86 -26.23
N VAL A 591 -0.57 -17.24 -26.03
CA VAL A 591 -1.40 -16.75 -24.93
C VAL A 591 -1.04 -17.52 -23.66
N ALA A 592 -0.51 -16.83 -22.67
CA ALA A 592 -0.18 -17.46 -21.39
C ALA A 592 -1.48 -17.94 -20.71
N SER A 593 -1.66 -19.26 -20.56
CA SER A 593 -2.69 -19.76 -19.64
C SER A 593 -2.30 -19.38 -18.21
N ARG A 594 -3.25 -18.97 -17.36
CA ARG A 594 -3.03 -18.61 -15.94
C ARG A 594 -2.44 -19.73 -15.05
N LYS A 595 -2.04 -20.87 -15.62
CA LYS A 595 -1.42 -21.98 -14.88
C LYS A 595 0.06 -21.70 -14.64
N LYS A 596 0.49 -21.88 -13.39
CA LYS A 596 1.90 -21.78 -12.95
C LYS A 596 2.81 -22.60 -13.88
N GLY A 597 3.72 -21.92 -14.59
CA GLY A 597 4.79 -22.54 -15.37
C GLY A 597 5.76 -23.36 -14.50
N PRO A 598 6.61 -24.20 -15.11
CA PRO A 598 7.47 -25.13 -14.39
C PRO A 598 8.72 -24.43 -13.83
N GLY A 599 8.99 -24.67 -12.54
CA GLY A 599 10.21 -24.26 -11.83
C GLY A 599 10.20 -22.83 -11.29
N LYS A 600 10.52 -22.67 -9.99
CA LYS A 600 10.82 -21.34 -9.40
C LYS A 600 12.19 -20.89 -9.91
N VAL A 601 12.24 -20.25 -11.07
CA VAL A 601 13.41 -19.48 -11.48
C VAL A 601 13.52 -18.29 -10.52
N PHE A 602 14.71 -18.08 -9.95
CA PHE A 602 14.97 -16.91 -9.13
C PHE A 602 14.73 -15.64 -9.95
N LEU A 603 13.96 -14.71 -9.39
CA LEU A 603 13.79 -13.36 -9.92
C LEU A 603 14.24 -12.36 -8.84
N PRO A 604 15.16 -11.45 -9.15
CA PRO A 604 15.66 -10.47 -8.19
C PRO A 604 14.59 -9.46 -7.75
N PHE A 605 13.51 -9.32 -8.53
CA PHE A 605 12.36 -8.46 -8.26
C PHE A 605 11.13 -8.93 -9.03
N GLU A 606 9.97 -8.36 -8.72
CA GLU A 606 8.72 -8.58 -9.42
C GLU A 606 8.67 -7.76 -10.71
N ASP A 607 8.60 -8.46 -11.85
CA ASP A 607 8.37 -7.87 -13.18
C ASP A 607 7.64 -8.90 -14.04
N GLU A 608 6.35 -8.64 -14.31
CA GLU A 608 5.49 -9.56 -15.05
C GLU A 608 6.00 -9.81 -16.48
N ARG A 609 6.59 -8.80 -17.13
CA ARG A 609 7.10 -8.92 -18.49
C ARG A 609 8.35 -9.79 -18.53
N LEU A 610 9.26 -9.64 -17.57
CA LEU A 610 10.43 -10.50 -17.41
C LEU A 610 10.02 -11.95 -17.15
N ALA A 611 9.06 -12.16 -16.23
CA ALA A 611 8.51 -13.49 -15.95
C ALA A 611 7.85 -14.11 -17.19
N LEU A 612 7.11 -13.32 -17.99
CA LEU A 612 6.50 -13.74 -19.24
C LEU A 612 7.55 -14.11 -20.30
N ILE A 613 8.59 -13.30 -20.48
CA ILE A 613 9.69 -13.59 -21.42
C ILE A 613 10.37 -14.90 -21.03
N LEU A 614 10.69 -15.10 -19.75
CA LEU A 614 11.28 -16.34 -19.26
C LEU A 614 10.34 -17.53 -19.48
N SER A 615 9.05 -17.39 -19.13
CA SER A 615 8.06 -18.45 -19.35
C SER A 615 7.96 -18.85 -20.82
N LYS A 616 7.95 -17.88 -21.75
CA LYS A 616 7.97 -18.13 -23.19
C LYS A 616 9.29 -18.80 -23.61
N ALA A 617 10.43 -18.35 -23.11
CA ALA A 617 11.72 -18.95 -23.42
C ALA A 617 11.79 -20.42 -22.97
N PHE A 618 11.31 -20.75 -21.76
CA PHE A 618 11.27 -22.15 -21.29
C PHE A 618 10.33 -23.04 -22.11
N LEU A 619 9.18 -22.51 -22.52
CA LEU A 619 8.23 -23.21 -23.38
C LEU A 619 8.86 -23.50 -24.75
N LEU A 620 9.41 -22.47 -25.39
CA LEU A 620 9.96 -22.54 -26.75
C LEU A 620 11.28 -23.30 -26.85
N ALA A 621 12.10 -23.26 -25.79
CA ALA A 621 13.28 -24.11 -25.68
C ALA A 621 12.93 -25.61 -25.60
N ALA A 622 11.67 -25.97 -25.37
CA ALA A 622 11.16 -27.34 -25.39
C ALA A 622 9.95 -27.46 -26.34
N ASP A 623 10.00 -26.77 -27.49
CA ASP A 623 8.93 -26.69 -28.48
C ASP A 623 8.40 -28.04 -28.96
N SER A 624 9.24 -29.07 -29.03
CA SER A 624 8.89 -30.45 -29.36
C SER A 624 7.96 -31.11 -28.32
N ALA A 625 7.95 -30.61 -27.08
CA ALA A 625 7.12 -31.09 -25.98
C ALA A 625 5.81 -30.28 -25.81
N ILE A 626 5.57 -29.26 -26.64
CA ILE A 626 4.33 -28.48 -26.60
C ILE A 626 3.17 -29.37 -27.05
N THR A 627 2.13 -29.48 -26.23
CA THR A 627 0.92 -30.26 -26.54
C THR A 627 -0.25 -29.41 -27.05
N ASP A 628 -0.15 -28.09 -26.94
CA ASP A 628 -1.20 -27.19 -27.39
C ASP A 628 -1.24 -27.12 -28.92
N GLU A 629 -2.31 -27.66 -29.52
CA GLU A 629 -2.48 -27.69 -30.97
C GLU A 629 -2.52 -26.30 -31.61
N THR A 630 -2.99 -25.27 -30.89
CA THR A 630 -3.09 -23.91 -31.43
C THR A 630 -1.70 -23.30 -31.65
N ILE A 631 -0.76 -23.61 -30.75
CA ILE A 631 0.64 -23.18 -30.85
C ILE A 631 1.36 -24.03 -31.90
N LEU A 632 1.17 -25.35 -31.89
CA LEU A 632 1.82 -26.27 -32.83
C LEU A 632 1.44 -25.98 -34.29
N ARG A 633 0.18 -25.63 -34.57
CA ARG A 633 -0.26 -25.26 -35.92
C ARG A 633 0.46 -24.01 -36.44
N GLN A 634 0.66 -23.00 -35.58
CA GLN A 634 1.42 -21.79 -35.93
C GLN A 634 2.89 -22.13 -36.19
N ILE A 635 3.54 -22.92 -35.33
CA ILE A 635 4.97 -23.28 -35.46
C ILE A 635 5.24 -24.10 -36.74
N LYS A 636 4.39 -25.07 -37.03
CA LYS A 636 4.58 -25.97 -38.18
C LYS A 636 4.19 -25.32 -39.51
N GLY A 637 3.43 -24.22 -39.46
CA GLY A 637 2.77 -23.63 -40.62
C GLY A 637 1.61 -24.51 -41.09
N SER A 638 0.52 -23.89 -41.53
CA SER A 638 -0.60 -24.60 -42.14
C SER A 638 -0.11 -25.42 -43.34
N ARG A 639 -0.31 -26.74 -43.31
CA ARG A 639 -0.50 -27.51 -44.54
C ARG A 639 -1.96 -27.46 -44.93
#